data_AF-A0A0K1Q410-F1
#
_entry.id   AF-A0A0K1Q410-F1
#
_cell.length_a   1.000
_cell.length_b   1.000
_cell.length_c   1.000
_cell.angle_alpha   90.00
_cell.angle_beta   90.00
_cell.angle_gamma   90.00
#
_symmetry.space_group_name_H-M   'P 1'
#
loop_
_entity.id
_entity.type
_entity.pdbx_description
1 polymer ?
#
loop_
_entity_poly.entity_id
_entity_poly.type
_entity_poly.pdbx_seq_one_letter_code
_entity_poly.pdbx_strand_id
1 'polypeptide(L)'
;MFNRLLLGSALLGTVLAITGCSSASTEEDETTNGTGEAGQSTDAVSEVIPGPVAKNSDGEVWAVENAWADKSTANAKKAGIAWPANSGLSWEEKYRKWIEGFAKVPGQRYGDTIRIETPWGKTMDGPVLECADVAIWLRMTFSSWYHLPFYLTGVVNGRTIYFGHFGVVDRDGNAVPGYPKFKTQYRDFESSFRSGSSWPSDPTLRTRHVGNDDGESGVAVGDKKLGDNDGAGSYLDELFLNKRAGYLFILLDGMFGSTNLADGANMFHITPESTNVGDVLVERFQAEGIGHTLPLMSSVTLPDGRMKVTVASGSMPRRQPNWEDTASSAGYFKNDNTGGVGNSYDGVPYAKLGGGIRRWRTPALQNGRWANIVPGEDRSVYISDDNLSAISARPARFTQLLAEDTPEAARDAALATIESARTSLRERPASCSARTKREEGFLALYDAVDKLGMSKSDADAQYRKLEDRVFGELEYNKSKTCCWNSTTSAMAQIVLDYAQDEQTKNESTGVCKEPTVFRSSNGGNYDLWKTYAANNGKRDQWKDWSEDEPCEQRGVQEDTVTARGIVLMCK
;
A
#
# COMPACT_ATOMS: atom_id res chain seq x y z
N MET A 1 -53.08 20.66 51.62
CA MET A 1 -53.62 21.99 51.26
C MET A 1 -52.82 22.48 50.07
N PHE A 2 -53.28 22.73 48.85
CA PHE A 2 -54.50 22.57 48.02
C PHE A 2 -53.89 22.82 46.59
N ASN A 3 -54.25 22.26 45.45
CA ASN A 3 -55.41 21.52 44.99
C ASN A 3 -55.06 20.80 43.66
N ARG A 4 -55.67 19.65 43.40
CA ARG A 4 -55.82 19.04 42.06
C ARG A 4 -57.04 19.68 41.34
N LEU A 5 -57.10 19.62 40.01
CA LEU A 5 -58.24 19.35 39.10
C LEU A 5 -57.77 19.70 37.66
N LEU A 6 -57.68 18.87 36.61
CA LEU A 6 -58.57 17.91 35.90
C LEU A 6 -59.80 18.52 35.19
N LEU A 7 -60.05 17.98 33.97
CA LEU A 7 -61.07 18.23 32.93
C LEU A 7 -60.69 19.29 31.87
N GLY A 8 -60.75 19.06 30.56
CA GLY A 8 -61.32 17.98 29.74
C GLY A 8 -62.13 18.55 28.56
N SER A 9 -61.95 17.99 27.35
CA SER A 9 -62.81 18.10 26.15
C SER A 9 -62.66 19.38 25.30
N ALA A 10 -62.11 19.34 24.07
CA ALA A 10 -62.57 18.74 22.80
C ALA A 10 -63.50 19.63 21.97
N LEU A 11 -63.03 20.02 20.77
CA LEU A 11 -63.71 20.14 19.45
C LEU A 11 -63.03 21.26 18.64
N LEU A 12 -62.30 20.92 17.57
CA LEU A 12 -62.77 20.78 16.18
C LEU A 12 -63.01 22.12 15.47
N GLY A 13 -62.13 22.42 14.51
CA GLY A 13 -62.22 23.52 13.56
C GLY A 13 -61.31 23.24 12.37
N THR A 14 -61.66 22.20 11.60
CA THR A 14 -61.06 21.86 10.29
C THR A 14 -61.58 22.81 9.21
N VAL A 15 -60.73 23.31 8.30
CA VAL A 15 -60.96 23.36 6.81
C VAL A 15 -59.65 23.72 6.07
N LEU A 16 -59.24 22.79 5.18
CA LEU A 16 -58.60 22.86 3.83
C LEU A 16 -57.82 24.13 3.38
N ALA A 17 -56.79 24.11 2.53
CA ALA A 17 -56.00 23.10 1.79
C ALA A 17 -54.82 23.84 1.12
N ILE A 18 -53.74 23.13 0.75
CA ILE A 18 -53.03 23.13 -0.56
C ILE A 18 -51.71 22.33 -0.42
N THR A 19 -51.50 21.47 -1.41
CA THR A 19 -50.38 20.58 -1.71
C THR A 19 -49.09 21.28 -2.19
N GLY A 20 -47.93 20.74 -1.78
CA GLY A 20 -46.81 20.41 -2.68
C GLY A 20 -45.60 21.38 -2.79
N CYS A 21 -44.46 21.02 -2.16
CA CYS A 21 -43.16 20.69 -2.79
C CYS A 21 -41.94 20.95 -1.87
N SER A 22 -41.19 19.87 -1.62
CA SER A 22 -39.72 19.72 -1.48
C SER A 22 -38.88 20.80 -0.79
N SER A 23 -38.19 20.41 0.29
CA SER A 23 -36.73 20.59 0.38
C SER A 23 -36.13 19.73 1.50
N ALA A 24 -35.25 18.82 1.07
CA ALA A 24 -34.01 18.35 1.70
C ALA A 24 -33.89 18.41 3.24
N SER A 25 -33.95 17.24 3.88
CA SER A 25 -33.12 16.94 5.04
C SER A 25 -31.81 16.34 4.53
N THR A 26 -30.73 17.10 4.66
CA THR A 26 -29.35 16.62 4.58
C THR A 26 -29.15 15.55 5.63
N GLU A 27 -29.03 14.30 5.20
CA GLU A 27 -28.52 13.22 6.04
C GLU A 27 -27.06 13.51 6.36
N GLU A 28 -26.78 13.61 7.66
CA GLU A 28 -25.45 13.76 8.21
C GLU A 28 -24.58 12.57 7.82
N ASP A 29 -23.34 12.88 7.45
CA ASP A 29 -22.24 11.97 7.15
C ASP A 29 -22.14 10.81 8.17
N GLU A 30 -22.52 9.60 7.76
CA GLU A 30 -21.95 8.37 8.31
C GLU A 30 -20.51 8.20 7.77
N THR A 31 -19.62 9.08 8.22
CA THR A 31 -18.18 8.78 8.23
C THR A 31 -17.95 7.83 9.41
N THR A 32 -17.58 6.60 9.09
CA THR A 32 -17.24 5.56 10.07
C THR A 32 -16.17 6.06 11.03
N ASN A 33 -16.41 5.92 12.34
CA ASN A 33 -15.52 6.19 13.49
C ASN A 33 -14.21 5.34 13.53
N GLY A 34 -13.63 5.00 12.38
CA GLY A 34 -12.43 4.16 12.25
C GLY A 34 -11.29 4.90 11.57
N THR A 35 -10.87 6.05 12.09
CA THR A 35 -9.76 6.84 11.53
C THR A 35 -8.40 6.41 12.08
N GLY A 36 -8.17 5.10 12.28
CA GLY A 36 -6.90 4.60 12.80
C GLY A 36 -6.58 3.20 12.28
N GLU A 37 -5.34 3.02 11.84
CA GLU A 37 -4.76 1.70 11.51
C GLU A 37 -4.98 0.75 12.70
N ALA A 38 -5.41 -0.48 12.43
CA ALA A 38 -5.54 -1.50 13.47
C ALA A 38 -4.13 -1.81 14.01
N GLY A 39 -3.94 -1.56 15.30
CA GLY A 39 -2.66 -1.75 15.97
C GLY A 39 -2.15 -3.20 15.93
N GLN A 40 -0.86 -3.35 16.23
CA GLN A 40 -0.17 -4.63 16.40
C GLN A 40 -0.68 -5.40 17.62
N SER A 41 -0.36 -6.70 17.65
CA SER A 41 -0.16 -7.39 18.93
C SER A 41 0.88 -6.63 19.76
N THR A 42 0.60 -6.37 21.04
CA THR A 42 1.49 -5.61 21.93
C THR A 42 2.88 -6.26 22.00
N ASP A 43 3.91 -5.53 21.58
CA ASP A 43 5.36 -5.71 21.78
C ASP A 43 6.04 -7.05 21.42
N ALA A 44 5.32 -8.03 20.84
CA ALA A 44 5.91 -9.25 20.31
C ALA A 44 5.11 -9.81 19.12
N VAL A 45 5.79 -10.01 17.99
CA VAL A 45 5.28 -10.80 16.86
C VAL A 45 4.76 -12.13 17.41
N SER A 46 3.44 -12.33 17.33
CA SER A 46 2.78 -13.45 17.98
C SER A 46 2.67 -14.61 16.99
N GLU A 47 3.43 -15.68 17.23
CA GLU A 47 3.55 -16.82 16.29
C GLU A 47 2.19 -17.47 15.94
N VAL A 48 1.23 -17.51 16.87
CA VAL A 48 -0.17 -17.91 16.61
C VAL A 48 -1.12 -17.19 17.56
N ILE A 49 -2.15 -16.55 17.00
CA ILE A 49 -3.32 -16.08 17.75
C ILE A 49 -4.49 -17.01 17.42
N PRO A 50 -5.17 -17.62 18.42
CA PRO A 50 -6.38 -18.40 18.16
C PRO A 50 -7.40 -17.52 17.45
N GLY A 51 -7.90 -17.96 16.30
CA GLY A 51 -8.90 -17.21 15.55
C GLY A 51 -10.30 -17.29 16.17
N PRO A 52 -11.27 -16.63 15.52
CA PRO A 52 -12.62 -16.50 16.06
C PRO A 52 -13.37 -17.84 16.03
N VAL A 53 -14.37 -17.97 16.90
CA VAL A 53 -15.36 -19.06 16.79
C VAL A 53 -16.06 -18.93 15.44
N ALA A 54 -16.15 -20.03 14.70
CA ALA A 54 -16.90 -20.07 13.47
C ALA A 54 -18.41 -20.00 13.80
N LYS A 55 -19.06 -18.94 13.34
CA LYS A 55 -20.49 -18.72 13.50
C LYS A 55 -21.07 -18.18 12.20
N ASN A 56 -22.30 -18.58 11.92
CA ASN A 56 -23.10 -17.93 10.89
C ASN A 56 -23.64 -16.62 11.47
N SER A 57 -23.51 -15.53 10.73
CA SER A 57 -24.06 -14.23 11.13
C SER A 57 -24.45 -13.41 9.91
N ASP A 58 -25.25 -12.36 10.14
CA ASP A 58 -25.58 -11.37 9.11
C ASP A 58 -24.37 -10.48 8.73
N GLY A 59 -23.24 -10.62 9.45
CA GLY A 59 -21.97 -10.00 9.10
C GLY A 59 -21.24 -10.68 7.94
N GLU A 60 -21.65 -11.88 7.53
CA GLU A 60 -20.98 -12.64 6.47
C GLU A 60 -20.87 -11.86 5.14
N VAL A 61 -19.67 -11.87 4.58
CA VAL A 61 -19.33 -11.22 3.30
C VAL A 61 -19.51 -12.23 2.16
N TRP A 62 -18.95 -13.44 2.31
CA TRP A 62 -19.20 -14.58 1.43
C TRP A 62 -19.18 -15.88 2.22
N ALA A 63 -19.97 -16.86 1.75
CA ALA A 63 -19.95 -18.21 2.29
C ALA A 63 -18.67 -18.94 1.83
N VAL A 64 -18.07 -19.73 2.72
CA VAL A 64 -16.93 -20.58 2.39
C VAL A 64 -17.40 -21.89 1.79
N GLU A 65 -16.97 -22.17 0.56
CA GLU A 65 -17.33 -23.38 -0.19
C GLU A 65 -16.13 -24.27 -0.52
N ASN A 66 -14.91 -23.74 -0.38
CA ASN A 66 -13.67 -24.42 -0.71
C ASN A 66 -12.67 -24.29 0.44
N ALA A 67 -11.82 -25.30 0.64
CA ALA A 67 -10.65 -25.19 1.51
C ALA A 67 -9.39 -25.00 0.66
N TRP A 68 -8.43 -24.21 1.15
CA TRP A 68 -7.19 -23.91 0.42
C TRP A 68 -6.40 -25.16 -0.03
N ALA A 69 -6.47 -26.24 0.76
CA ALA A 69 -5.80 -27.51 0.47
C ALA A 69 -6.55 -28.41 -0.53
N ASP A 70 -7.76 -28.05 -0.96
CA ASP A 70 -8.56 -28.90 -1.85
C ASP A 70 -7.92 -29.07 -3.23
N LYS A 71 -7.65 -30.33 -3.61
CA LYS A 71 -7.15 -30.70 -4.95
C LYS A 71 -8.18 -31.44 -5.80
N SER A 72 -9.16 -32.09 -5.16
CA SER A 72 -9.98 -33.12 -5.80
C SER A 72 -11.49 -32.91 -5.71
N THR A 73 -11.95 -31.87 -4.99
CA THR A 73 -13.37 -31.49 -4.92
C THR A 73 -13.89 -31.10 -6.31
N ALA A 74 -15.22 -31.13 -6.50
CA ALA A 74 -15.82 -30.76 -7.77
C ALA A 74 -15.42 -29.34 -8.21
N ASN A 75 -15.40 -28.40 -7.27
CA ASN A 75 -14.92 -27.03 -7.50
C ASN A 75 -13.42 -26.99 -7.80
N ALA A 76 -12.58 -27.73 -7.06
CA ALA A 76 -11.15 -27.77 -7.33
C ALA A 76 -10.79 -28.35 -8.72
N LYS A 77 -11.65 -29.19 -9.31
CA LYS A 77 -11.46 -29.76 -10.65
C LYS A 77 -11.90 -28.84 -11.79
N LYS A 78 -12.61 -27.74 -11.51
CA LYS A 78 -13.03 -26.80 -12.55
C LYS A 78 -11.81 -26.08 -13.16
N ALA A 79 -11.90 -25.78 -14.45
CA ALA A 79 -10.98 -24.85 -15.09
C ALA A 79 -11.13 -23.47 -14.44
N GLY A 80 -10.05 -22.69 -14.41
CA GLY A 80 -10.05 -21.32 -13.93
C GLY A 80 -9.25 -20.42 -14.86
N ILE A 81 -8.88 -19.23 -14.36
CA ILE A 81 -8.25 -18.18 -15.16
C ILE A 81 -6.90 -18.65 -15.73
N ALA A 82 -6.09 -19.32 -14.90
CA ALA A 82 -4.70 -19.70 -15.25
C ALA A 82 -4.43 -21.21 -15.22
N TRP A 83 -5.47 -22.05 -15.20
CA TRP A 83 -5.31 -23.51 -15.12
C TRP A 83 -6.41 -24.28 -15.85
N PRO A 84 -6.08 -25.44 -16.45
CA PRO A 84 -7.08 -26.30 -17.08
C PRO A 84 -7.94 -27.02 -16.05
N ALA A 85 -9.07 -27.59 -16.51
CA ALA A 85 -9.85 -28.51 -15.70
C ALA A 85 -9.00 -29.72 -15.26
N ASN A 86 -9.25 -30.22 -14.05
CA ASN A 86 -8.51 -31.33 -13.43
C ASN A 86 -6.99 -31.08 -13.34
N SER A 87 -6.57 -29.84 -13.09
CA SER A 87 -5.15 -29.47 -12.99
C SER A 87 -4.37 -30.21 -11.88
N GLY A 88 -5.08 -30.80 -10.90
CA GLY A 88 -4.48 -31.43 -9.72
C GLY A 88 -3.91 -30.44 -8.70
N LEU A 89 -4.03 -29.14 -8.97
CA LEU A 89 -3.55 -28.06 -8.12
C LEU A 89 -4.49 -27.80 -6.93
N SER A 90 -3.90 -27.55 -5.77
CA SER A 90 -4.57 -26.90 -4.63
C SER A 90 -4.96 -25.46 -4.97
N TRP A 91 -5.78 -24.84 -4.12
CA TRP A 91 -6.09 -23.43 -4.27
C TRP A 91 -4.90 -22.52 -3.95
N GLU A 92 -3.96 -22.95 -3.10
CA GLU A 92 -2.69 -22.23 -2.89
C GLU A 92 -1.88 -22.20 -4.18
N GLU A 93 -1.69 -23.35 -4.84
CA GLU A 93 -0.99 -23.44 -6.12
C GLU A 93 -1.70 -22.64 -7.23
N LYS A 94 -3.04 -22.62 -7.23
CA LYS A 94 -3.84 -21.82 -8.17
C LYS A 94 -3.71 -20.31 -7.93
N TYR A 95 -3.62 -19.87 -6.68
CA TYR A 95 -3.36 -18.46 -6.35
C TYR A 95 -2.02 -18.00 -6.94
N ARG A 96 -0.97 -18.83 -6.80
CA ARG A 96 0.35 -18.55 -7.42
C ARG A 96 0.24 -18.51 -8.95
N LYS A 97 -0.42 -19.50 -9.56
CA LYS A 97 -0.65 -19.55 -11.01
C LYS A 97 -1.44 -18.36 -11.54
N TRP A 98 -2.40 -17.85 -10.78
CA TRP A 98 -3.17 -16.67 -11.15
C TRP A 98 -2.27 -15.44 -11.23
N ILE A 99 -1.42 -15.20 -10.22
CA ILE A 99 -0.46 -14.08 -10.21
C ILE A 99 0.58 -14.24 -11.32
N GLU A 100 1.11 -15.46 -11.52
CA GLU A 100 2.03 -15.75 -12.65
C GLU A 100 1.43 -15.41 -14.02
N GLY A 101 0.09 -15.45 -14.13
CA GLY A 101 -0.64 -15.16 -15.36
C GLY A 101 -0.89 -13.67 -15.62
N PHE A 102 -0.48 -12.77 -14.74
CA PHE A 102 -0.70 -11.33 -14.93
C PHE A 102 0.13 -10.77 -16.09
N ALA A 103 -0.43 -9.79 -16.77
CA ALA A 103 0.29 -9.03 -17.79
C ALA A 103 0.93 -7.78 -17.19
N LYS A 104 2.17 -7.50 -17.59
CA LYS A 104 2.86 -6.23 -17.31
C LYS A 104 2.48 -5.22 -18.38
N VAL A 105 1.87 -4.10 -18.00
CA VAL A 105 1.35 -3.06 -18.92
C VAL A 105 1.80 -1.68 -18.46
N PRO A 106 1.85 -0.66 -19.33
CA PRO A 106 2.19 0.71 -18.90
C PRO A 106 1.23 1.22 -17.82
N GLY A 107 1.77 1.80 -16.75
CA GLY A 107 0.98 2.46 -15.69
C GLY A 107 0.39 3.79 -16.15
N GLN A 108 -0.66 4.24 -15.44
CA GLN A 108 -1.39 5.48 -15.74
C GLN A 108 -0.54 6.74 -15.52
N ARG A 109 0.39 6.74 -14.54
CA ARG A 109 1.32 7.86 -14.29
C ARG A 109 2.73 7.58 -14.80
N TYR A 110 3.34 6.50 -14.33
CA TYR A 110 4.71 6.12 -14.65
C TYR A 110 4.91 4.63 -14.46
N GLY A 111 6.03 4.12 -15.00
CA GLY A 111 6.42 2.72 -14.87
C GLY A 111 5.44 1.77 -15.53
N ASP A 112 5.47 0.53 -15.06
CA ASP A 112 4.59 -0.52 -15.53
C ASP A 112 3.72 -0.98 -14.36
N THR A 113 2.46 -1.28 -14.61
CA THR A 113 1.55 -1.87 -13.63
C THR A 113 1.14 -3.29 -14.04
N ILE A 114 0.33 -3.89 -13.18
CA ILE A 114 -0.26 -5.21 -13.36
C ILE A 114 -1.58 -5.09 -14.13
N ARG A 115 -1.85 -6.04 -15.01
CA ARG A 115 -3.17 -6.28 -15.57
C ARG A 115 -3.62 -7.68 -15.21
N ILE A 116 -4.80 -7.75 -14.61
CA ILE A 116 -5.44 -8.99 -14.18
C ILE A 116 -6.63 -9.33 -15.07
N GLU A 117 -7.00 -10.61 -15.08
CA GLU A 117 -8.26 -11.08 -15.63
C GLU A 117 -9.12 -11.65 -14.51
N THR A 118 -10.40 -11.28 -14.48
CA THR A 118 -11.40 -11.81 -13.55
C THR A 118 -11.90 -13.19 -14.00
N PRO A 119 -12.53 -14.00 -13.13
CA PRO A 119 -13.11 -15.29 -13.51
C PRO A 119 -14.19 -15.20 -14.60
N TRP A 120 -14.69 -13.99 -14.87
CA TRP A 120 -15.74 -13.70 -15.84
C TRP A 120 -15.21 -13.08 -17.15
N GLY A 121 -13.89 -13.06 -17.36
CA GLY A 121 -13.24 -12.62 -18.61
C GLY A 121 -13.06 -11.11 -18.74
N LYS A 122 -13.35 -10.34 -17.69
CA LYS A 122 -13.06 -8.90 -17.65
C LYS A 122 -11.60 -8.68 -17.28
N THR A 123 -10.91 -7.80 -18.01
CA THR A 123 -9.53 -7.39 -17.72
C THR A 123 -9.50 -6.06 -16.99
N MET A 124 -8.56 -5.88 -16.06
CA MET A 124 -8.43 -4.65 -15.27
C MET A 124 -6.96 -4.35 -15.00
N ASP A 125 -6.55 -3.09 -15.12
CA ASP A 125 -5.23 -2.63 -14.67
C ASP A 125 -5.22 -2.50 -13.14
N GLY A 126 -4.04 -2.46 -12.52
CA GLY A 126 -3.89 -2.39 -11.07
C GLY A 126 -4.61 -1.17 -10.46
N PRO A 127 -5.25 -1.31 -9.30
CA PRO A 127 -5.89 -0.18 -8.60
C PRO A 127 -4.87 0.79 -8.01
N VAL A 128 -5.28 2.01 -7.70
CA VAL A 128 -4.49 2.99 -6.94
C VAL A 128 -4.57 2.66 -5.45
N LEU A 129 -3.51 2.04 -4.92
CA LEU A 129 -3.45 1.50 -3.56
C LEU A 129 -2.25 2.03 -2.77
N GLU A 130 -2.31 1.89 -1.45
CA GLU A 130 -1.14 2.07 -0.60
C GLU A 130 -0.19 0.87 -0.73
N CYS A 131 0.95 0.96 -0.05
CA CYS A 131 2.01 -0.03 -0.18
C CYS A 131 1.72 -1.37 0.49
N ALA A 132 0.88 -1.41 1.52
CA ALA A 132 0.48 -2.64 2.19
C ALA A 132 -0.62 -3.39 1.43
N ASP A 133 -1.45 -2.64 0.70
CA ASP A 133 -2.75 -3.13 0.28
C ASP A 133 -2.67 -3.99 -0.97
N VAL A 134 -1.60 -3.87 -1.76
CA VAL A 134 -1.44 -4.71 -2.97
C VAL A 134 -1.45 -6.20 -2.59
N ALA A 135 -0.75 -6.58 -1.53
CA ALA A 135 -0.74 -7.98 -1.07
C ALA A 135 -2.11 -8.41 -0.54
N ILE A 136 -2.77 -7.57 0.27
CA ILE A 136 -4.09 -7.83 0.84
C ILE A 136 -5.14 -7.96 -0.27
N TRP A 137 -5.12 -7.03 -1.23
CA TRP A 137 -5.99 -6.98 -2.39
C TRP A 137 -5.87 -8.27 -3.21
N LEU A 138 -4.65 -8.72 -3.53
CA LEU A 138 -4.45 -9.96 -4.27
C LEU A 138 -5.04 -11.16 -3.52
N ARG A 139 -4.68 -11.33 -2.24
CA ARG A 139 -5.10 -12.50 -1.46
C ARG A 139 -6.61 -12.51 -1.23
N MET A 140 -7.18 -11.37 -0.83
CA MET A 140 -8.62 -11.25 -0.57
C MET A 140 -9.43 -11.41 -1.86
N THR A 141 -9.01 -10.79 -2.97
CA THR A 141 -9.71 -10.88 -4.26
C THR A 141 -9.82 -12.33 -4.71
N PHE A 142 -8.71 -13.06 -4.72
CA PHE A 142 -8.71 -14.48 -5.05
C PHE A 142 -9.58 -15.30 -4.10
N SER A 143 -9.52 -15.00 -2.80
CA SER A 143 -10.31 -15.70 -1.78
C SER A 143 -11.81 -15.52 -2.00
N SER A 144 -12.23 -14.29 -2.30
CA SER A 144 -13.64 -13.95 -2.56
C SER A 144 -14.15 -14.65 -3.80
N TRP A 145 -13.44 -14.57 -4.92
CA TRP A 145 -13.87 -15.15 -6.20
C TRP A 145 -14.06 -16.67 -6.16
N TYR A 146 -13.29 -17.35 -5.30
CA TYR A 146 -13.31 -18.79 -5.19
C TYR A 146 -13.90 -19.28 -3.87
N HIS A 147 -14.60 -18.42 -3.11
CA HIS A 147 -15.27 -18.77 -1.86
C HIS A 147 -14.35 -19.52 -0.88
N LEU A 148 -13.11 -19.06 -0.75
CA LEU A 148 -12.10 -19.61 0.16
C LEU A 148 -12.19 -18.89 1.51
N PRO A 149 -11.80 -19.53 2.62
CA PRO A 149 -11.72 -18.84 3.89
C PRO A 149 -10.57 -17.84 3.86
N PHE A 150 -10.86 -16.62 4.30
CA PHE A 150 -9.91 -15.52 4.44
C PHE A 150 -10.20 -14.78 5.74
N TYR A 151 -9.16 -14.41 6.48
CA TYR A 151 -9.25 -13.34 7.47
C TYR A 151 -7.87 -12.81 7.85
N LEU A 152 -7.83 -11.54 8.27
CA LEU A 152 -6.71 -10.91 8.94
C LEU A 152 -7.06 -10.69 10.42
N THR A 153 -6.03 -10.77 11.25
CA THR A 153 -6.08 -10.45 12.68
C THR A 153 -5.46 -9.08 12.90
N GLY A 154 -6.17 -8.21 13.62
CA GLY A 154 -5.69 -6.91 14.05
C GLY A 154 -6.12 -6.59 15.49
N VAL A 155 -5.62 -5.49 16.04
CA VAL A 155 -5.99 -5.02 17.38
C VAL A 155 -6.62 -3.63 17.30
N VAL A 156 -7.81 -3.48 17.86
CA VAL A 156 -8.51 -2.19 17.95
C VAL A 156 -8.84 -1.93 19.42
N ASN A 157 -8.38 -0.78 19.95
CA ASN A 157 -8.57 -0.41 21.36
C ASN A 157 -8.14 -1.53 22.35
N GLY A 158 -6.99 -2.15 22.06
CA GLY A 158 -6.43 -3.24 22.88
C GLY A 158 -7.18 -4.58 22.78
N ARG A 159 -8.15 -4.71 21.87
CA ARG A 159 -8.91 -5.95 21.65
C ARG A 159 -8.58 -6.55 20.30
N THR A 160 -8.32 -7.86 20.27
CA THR A 160 -8.17 -8.61 19.02
C THR A 160 -9.49 -8.64 18.25
N ILE A 161 -9.45 -8.22 16.99
CA ILE A 161 -10.57 -8.25 16.05
C ILE A 161 -10.12 -8.97 14.78
N TYR A 162 -11.06 -9.63 14.12
CA TYR A 162 -10.82 -10.38 12.90
C TYR A 162 -11.68 -9.84 11.77
N PHE A 163 -11.06 -9.59 10.60
CA PHE A 163 -11.71 -9.09 9.40
C PHE A 163 -11.58 -10.14 8.31
N GLY A 164 -12.68 -10.58 7.72
CA GLY A 164 -12.61 -11.61 6.69
C GLY A 164 -13.95 -12.00 6.09
N HIS A 165 -14.01 -13.22 5.56
CA HIS A 165 -15.20 -13.77 4.90
C HIS A 165 -16.48 -13.73 5.76
N PHE A 166 -16.33 -13.81 7.09
CA PHE A 166 -17.43 -13.73 8.07
C PHE A 166 -17.81 -12.30 8.48
N GLY A 167 -17.18 -11.27 7.91
CA GLY A 167 -17.32 -9.87 8.30
C GLY A 167 -16.26 -9.43 9.32
N VAL A 168 -16.65 -8.54 10.22
CA VAL A 168 -15.80 -8.06 11.32
C VAL A 168 -16.31 -8.61 12.64
N VAL A 169 -15.52 -9.48 13.27
CA VAL A 169 -15.95 -10.24 14.46
C VAL A 169 -14.93 -10.21 15.59
N ASP A 170 -15.41 -10.43 16.81
CA ASP A 170 -14.59 -10.68 17.99
C ASP A 170 -14.11 -12.14 18.06
N ARG A 171 -13.34 -12.47 19.10
CA ARG A 171 -12.81 -13.83 19.35
C ARG A 171 -13.90 -14.90 19.55
N ASP A 172 -15.09 -14.50 19.96
CA ASP A 172 -16.23 -15.39 20.13
C ASP A 172 -17.08 -15.50 18.86
N GLY A 173 -16.63 -14.89 17.75
CA GLY A 173 -17.30 -14.91 16.46
C GLY A 173 -18.54 -14.02 16.40
N ASN A 174 -18.72 -13.10 17.36
CA ASN A 174 -19.83 -12.15 17.33
C ASN A 174 -19.45 -10.93 16.49
N ALA A 175 -20.40 -10.40 15.72
CA ALA A 175 -20.18 -9.18 14.95
C ALA A 175 -19.82 -8.01 15.87
N VAL A 176 -18.77 -7.28 15.52
CA VAL A 176 -18.34 -6.11 16.29
C VAL A 176 -19.28 -4.94 16.02
N PRO A 177 -19.86 -4.29 17.05
CA PRO A 177 -20.71 -3.12 16.88
C PRO A 177 -19.99 -1.99 16.12
N GLY A 178 -20.73 -1.32 15.23
CA GLY A 178 -20.18 -0.22 14.40
C GLY A 178 -19.68 -0.68 13.03
N TYR A 179 -19.55 -1.99 12.78
CA TYR A 179 -19.22 -2.53 11.46
C TYR A 179 -20.48 -3.00 10.70
N PRO A 180 -20.45 -2.98 9.35
CA PRO A 180 -21.58 -3.39 8.53
C PRO A 180 -22.05 -4.81 8.76
N LYS A 181 -23.37 -5.02 8.64
CA LYS A 181 -23.97 -6.35 8.49
C LYS A 181 -24.03 -6.70 7.01
N PHE A 182 -22.88 -7.05 6.45
CA PHE A 182 -22.64 -7.18 5.00
C PHE A 182 -23.72 -7.98 4.27
N LYS A 183 -24.14 -9.12 4.82
CA LYS A 183 -25.11 -10.02 4.19
C LYS A 183 -26.45 -9.33 3.90
N THR A 184 -26.86 -8.46 4.84
CA THR A 184 -28.16 -7.78 4.81
C THR A 184 -28.09 -6.39 4.17
N GLN A 185 -26.94 -5.73 4.23
CA GLN A 185 -26.79 -4.34 3.78
C GLN A 185 -26.33 -4.25 2.32
N TYR A 186 -25.50 -5.17 1.84
CA TYR A 186 -24.91 -5.09 0.50
C TYR A 186 -25.28 -6.30 -0.37
N ARG A 187 -25.30 -6.04 -1.68
CA ARG A 187 -25.76 -7.00 -2.67
C ARG A 187 -24.65 -7.94 -3.12
N ASP A 188 -25.06 -9.17 -3.38
CA ASP A 188 -24.25 -10.17 -4.06
C ASP A 188 -24.93 -10.50 -5.40
N PHE A 189 -24.23 -10.25 -6.50
CA PHE A 189 -24.74 -10.46 -7.85
C PHE A 189 -24.26 -11.77 -8.49
N GLU A 190 -23.40 -12.55 -7.84
CA GLU A 190 -22.71 -13.72 -8.44
C GLU A 190 -23.70 -14.74 -9.02
N SER A 191 -24.78 -15.05 -8.30
CA SER A 191 -25.81 -16.00 -8.75
C SER A 191 -26.71 -15.47 -9.88
N SER A 192 -26.81 -14.14 -10.03
CA SER A 192 -27.69 -13.47 -10.99
C SER A 192 -26.99 -13.02 -12.27
N PHE A 193 -25.67 -12.80 -12.20
CA PHE A 193 -24.87 -12.37 -13.34
C PHE A 193 -24.79 -13.44 -14.42
N ARG A 194 -24.79 -13.01 -15.68
CA ARG A 194 -24.65 -13.88 -16.85
C ARG A 194 -23.64 -13.26 -17.80
N SER A 195 -22.73 -14.08 -18.32
CA SER A 195 -21.73 -13.62 -19.29
C SER A 195 -22.42 -12.92 -20.49
N GLY A 196 -21.86 -11.80 -20.93
CA GLY A 196 -22.43 -10.94 -21.97
C GLY A 196 -23.48 -9.94 -21.48
N SER A 197 -23.93 -10.02 -20.22
CA SER A 197 -24.78 -8.98 -19.62
C SER A 197 -23.93 -7.79 -19.16
N SER A 198 -24.56 -6.63 -19.01
CA SER A 198 -23.92 -5.46 -18.39
C SER A 198 -23.42 -5.80 -16.99
N TRP A 199 -22.24 -5.31 -16.63
CA TRP A 199 -21.69 -5.47 -15.30
C TRP A 199 -22.60 -4.79 -14.27
N PRO A 200 -23.04 -5.48 -13.20
CA PRO A 200 -23.88 -4.87 -12.18
C PRO A 200 -23.08 -3.82 -11.42
N SER A 201 -23.73 -2.70 -11.10
CA SER A 201 -23.12 -1.58 -10.39
C SER A 201 -23.85 -1.27 -9.10
N ASP A 202 -23.09 -0.92 -8.06
CA ASP A 202 -23.56 -0.41 -6.79
C ASP A 202 -23.18 1.08 -6.66
N PRO A 203 -24.12 2.03 -6.87
CA PRO A 203 -23.80 3.45 -6.88
C PRO A 203 -23.29 3.96 -5.53
N THR A 204 -23.64 3.31 -4.42
CA THR A 204 -23.15 3.68 -3.09
C THR A 204 -21.72 3.21 -2.88
N LEU A 205 -21.35 2.05 -3.41
CA LEU A 205 -19.96 1.58 -3.35
C LEU A 205 -19.05 2.49 -4.19
N ARG A 206 -19.53 2.92 -5.37
CA ARG A 206 -18.76 3.80 -6.27
C ARG A 206 -18.37 5.13 -5.66
N THR A 207 -19.13 5.66 -4.70
CA THR A 207 -18.81 6.92 -4.03
C THR A 207 -17.87 6.75 -2.83
N ARG A 208 -17.44 5.51 -2.52
CA ARG A 208 -16.53 5.25 -1.40
C ARG A 208 -15.09 5.50 -1.81
N HIS A 209 -14.39 6.18 -0.90
CA HIS A 209 -12.96 6.42 -0.96
C HIS A 209 -12.32 5.88 0.33
N VAL A 210 -11.07 5.44 0.25
CA VAL A 210 -10.29 5.07 1.44
C VAL A 210 -9.54 6.28 1.99
N GLY A 211 -9.08 7.18 1.12
CA GLY A 211 -8.40 8.42 1.48
C GLY A 211 -8.54 9.45 0.37
N ASN A 212 -8.04 10.66 0.61
CA ASN A 212 -8.10 11.74 -0.40
C ASN A 212 -7.14 11.53 -1.58
N ASP A 213 -6.28 10.53 -1.52
CA ASP A 213 -5.24 10.23 -2.52
C ASP A 213 -5.51 8.95 -3.33
N ASP A 214 -6.69 8.35 -3.20
CA ASP A 214 -7.09 7.09 -3.87
C ASP A 214 -7.73 7.26 -5.26
N GLY A 215 -7.52 8.41 -5.91
CA GLY A 215 -8.15 8.72 -7.20
C GLY A 215 -7.70 7.77 -8.31
N GLU A 216 -8.66 7.14 -8.98
CA GLU A 216 -8.49 6.07 -9.98
C GLU A 216 -8.59 6.58 -11.43
N SER A 217 -8.54 7.90 -11.64
CA SER A 217 -8.72 8.48 -12.98
C SER A 217 -7.78 7.84 -14.02
N GLY A 218 -8.34 7.39 -15.13
CA GLY A 218 -7.60 6.82 -16.24
C GLY A 218 -7.22 5.33 -16.09
N VAL A 219 -7.50 4.69 -14.95
CA VAL A 219 -7.29 3.26 -14.75
C VAL A 219 -8.25 2.46 -15.63
N ALA A 220 -7.71 1.50 -16.38
CA ALA A 220 -8.49 0.70 -17.32
C ALA A 220 -9.25 -0.44 -16.61
N VAL A 221 -10.56 -0.52 -16.86
CA VAL A 221 -11.46 -1.52 -16.29
C VAL A 221 -12.40 -2.07 -17.38
N GLY A 222 -12.04 -3.21 -17.95
CA GLY A 222 -12.64 -3.74 -19.18
C GLY A 222 -12.40 -2.81 -20.36
N ASP A 223 -13.46 -2.48 -21.09
CA ASP A 223 -13.40 -1.64 -22.30
C ASP A 223 -13.45 -0.13 -22.01
N LYS A 224 -13.32 0.29 -20.75
CA LYS A 224 -13.40 1.70 -20.33
C LYS A 224 -12.25 2.09 -19.40
N LYS A 225 -12.13 3.40 -19.17
CA LYS A 225 -11.29 3.99 -18.12
C LYS A 225 -12.17 4.65 -17.06
N LEU A 226 -11.71 4.63 -15.81
CA LEU A 226 -12.34 5.34 -14.70
C LEU A 226 -12.16 6.86 -14.86
N GLY A 227 -13.11 7.64 -14.36
CA GLY A 227 -13.16 9.10 -14.48
C GLY A 227 -12.47 9.85 -13.33
N ASP A 228 -12.42 11.18 -13.44
CA ASP A 228 -11.65 12.05 -12.52
C ASP A 228 -12.11 12.01 -11.05
N ASN A 229 -13.37 11.65 -10.80
CA ASN A 229 -13.94 11.53 -9.45
C ASN A 229 -14.11 10.07 -8.99
N ASP A 230 -13.68 9.09 -9.79
CA ASP A 230 -13.70 7.70 -9.37
C ASP A 230 -12.53 7.45 -8.40
N GLY A 231 -12.80 6.81 -7.26
CA GLY A 231 -11.79 6.33 -6.32
C GLY A 231 -11.83 4.81 -6.12
N ALA A 232 -11.29 4.33 -5.01
CA ALA A 232 -11.17 2.89 -4.72
C ALA A 232 -12.52 2.16 -4.83
N GLY A 233 -13.61 2.76 -4.33
CA GLY A 233 -14.95 2.19 -4.41
C GLY A 233 -15.44 1.94 -5.83
N SER A 234 -15.15 2.86 -6.76
CA SER A 234 -15.47 2.70 -8.19
C SER A 234 -14.67 1.57 -8.83
N TYR A 235 -13.39 1.41 -8.47
CA TYR A 235 -12.60 0.27 -8.94
C TYR A 235 -13.16 -1.06 -8.43
N LEU A 236 -13.48 -1.14 -7.13
CA LEU A 236 -13.99 -2.37 -6.49
C LEU A 236 -15.38 -2.75 -6.98
N ASP A 237 -16.23 -1.77 -7.32
CA ASP A 237 -17.50 -2.01 -8.00
C ASP A 237 -17.27 -2.68 -9.36
N GLU A 238 -16.21 -2.35 -10.08
CA GLU A 238 -15.87 -2.98 -11.36
C GLU A 238 -15.19 -4.34 -11.20
N LEU A 239 -14.60 -4.64 -10.04
CA LEU A 239 -13.85 -5.86 -9.76
C LEU A 239 -14.74 -7.00 -9.24
N PHE A 240 -15.67 -6.69 -8.34
CA PHE A 240 -16.46 -7.71 -7.63
C PHE A 240 -17.92 -7.74 -8.10
N LEU A 241 -18.41 -8.96 -8.37
CA LEU A 241 -19.85 -9.22 -8.46
C LEU A 241 -20.50 -9.28 -7.08
N ASN A 242 -19.83 -9.88 -6.10
CA ASN A 242 -20.23 -9.78 -4.70
C ASN A 242 -19.78 -8.44 -4.13
N LYS A 243 -20.66 -7.44 -4.11
CA LYS A 243 -20.31 -6.07 -3.67
C LYS A 243 -19.92 -6.00 -2.20
N ARG A 244 -20.35 -6.99 -1.39
CA ARG A 244 -19.91 -7.12 0.01
C ARG A 244 -18.39 -7.20 0.10
N ALA A 245 -17.73 -7.88 -0.85
CA ALA A 245 -16.28 -7.97 -0.91
C ALA A 245 -15.64 -6.58 -1.16
N GLY A 246 -16.22 -5.76 -2.05
CA GLY A 246 -15.76 -4.38 -2.24
C GLY A 246 -15.83 -3.54 -0.96
N TYR A 247 -16.95 -3.60 -0.24
CA TYR A 247 -17.08 -2.91 1.05
C TYR A 247 -16.11 -3.44 2.12
N LEU A 248 -15.87 -4.74 2.18
CA LEU A 248 -14.88 -5.30 3.11
C LEU A 248 -13.48 -4.79 2.75
N PHE A 249 -13.13 -4.73 1.47
CA PHE A 249 -11.81 -4.26 1.04
C PHE A 249 -11.58 -2.80 1.41
N ILE A 250 -12.57 -1.90 1.28
CA ILE A 250 -12.46 -0.51 1.75
C ILE A 250 -12.07 -0.45 3.24
N LEU A 251 -12.63 -1.34 4.08
CA LEU A 251 -12.27 -1.40 5.48
C LEU A 251 -10.87 -1.98 5.70
N LEU A 252 -10.47 -2.97 4.91
CA LEU A 252 -9.14 -3.55 5.01
C LEU A 252 -8.06 -2.53 4.61
N ASP A 253 -8.24 -1.82 3.49
CA ASP A 253 -7.33 -0.78 2.99
C ASP A 253 -7.15 0.36 4.00
N GLY A 254 -8.22 0.74 4.71
CA GLY A 254 -8.16 1.80 5.71
C GLY A 254 -7.65 1.36 7.09
N MET A 255 -7.58 0.06 7.38
CA MET A 255 -7.32 -0.45 8.73
C MET A 255 -6.14 -1.41 8.84
N PHE A 256 -5.62 -1.97 7.74
CA PHE A 256 -4.52 -2.93 7.79
C PHE A 256 -3.34 -2.40 6.99
N GLY A 257 -2.15 -2.48 7.59
CA GLY A 257 -0.92 -2.03 6.97
C GLY A 257 0.16 -3.12 6.94
N SER A 258 1.35 -2.69 6.50
CA SER A 258 2.57 -3.51 6.49
C SER A 258 2.88 -4.11 7.86
N THR A 259 2.54 -3.35 8.90
CA THR A 259 2.55 -3.73 10.30
C THR A 259 1.79 -5.03 10.56
N ASN A 260 0.54 -5.13 10.10
CA ASN A 260 -0.29 -6.32 10.33
C ASN A 260 0.20 -7.51 9.49
N LEU A 261 0.78 -7.27 8.31
CA LEU A 261 1.37 -8.31 7.48
C LEU A 261 2.72 -8.82 8.01
N ALA A 262 3.45 -7.98 8.74
CA ALA A 262 4.64 -8.39 9.49
C ALA A 262 4.29 -9.27 10.72
N ASP A 263 3.04 -9.24 11.19
CA ASP A 263 2.60 -10.03 12.34
C ASP A 263 2.49 -11.53 11.98
N GLY A 264 3.04 -12.35 12.88
CA GLY A 264 2.99 -13.81 12.86
C GLY A 264 1.56 -14.36 12.80
N ALA A 265 0.54 -13.63 13.24
CA ALA A 265 -0.86 -14.04 13.15
C ALA A 265 -1.40 -14.12 11.71
N ASN A 266 -0.82 -13.35 10.78
CA ASN A 266 -1.31 -13.22 9.41
C ASN A 266 -0.38 -13.90 8.39
N MET A 267 0.93 -13.82 8.60
CA MET A 267 1.93 -14.39 7.69
C MET A 267 3.04 -15.10 8.45
N PHE A 268 3.77 -15.99 7.81
CA PHE A 268 4.91 -16.70 8.39
C PHE A 268 6.16 -16.53 7.56
N HIS A 269 7.33 -16.55 8.20
CA HIS A 269 8.61 -16.48 7.50
C HIS A 269 8.94 -17.80 6.77
N ILE A 270 9.59 -17.68 5.61
CA ILE A 270 10.08 -18.82 4.84
C ILE A 270 11.58 -18.72 4.58
N THR A 271 12.22 -19.86 4.32
CA THR A 271 13.59 -19.92 3.83
C THR A 271 13.73 -19.25 2.46
N PRO A 272 14.82 -18.50 2.19
CA PRO A 272 15.04 -17.80 0.92
C PRO A 272 14.86 -18.66 -0.33
N GLU A 273 15.31 -19.91 -0.30
CA GLU A 273 15.23 -20.88 -1.41
C GLU A 273 13.79 -21.25 -1.78
N SER A 274 12.84 -21.04 -0.87
CA SER A 274 11.44 -21.40 -1.05
C SER A 274 10.57 -20.23 -1.53
N THR A 275 11.20 -19.09 -1.83
CA THR A 275 10.56 -17.89 -2.37
C THR A 275 9.86 -18.19 -3.69
N ASN A 276 8.57 -17.92 -3.74
CA ASN A 276 7.71 -18.22 -4.88
C ASN A 276 6.67 -17.12 -5.10
N VAL A 277 6.06 -17.09 -6.29
CA VAL A 277 5.04 -16.13 -6.67
C VAL A 277 3.89 -16.16 -5.65
N GLY A 278 3.38 -14.98 -5.29
CA GLY A 278 2.34 -14.82 -4.26
C GLY A 278 2.85 -14.78 -2.81
N ASP A 279 4.14 -15.03 -2.57
CA ASP A 279 4.81 -14.64 -1.32
C ASP A 279 4.94 -13.11 -1.26
N VAL A 280 5.23 -12.57 -0.08
CA VAL A 280 5.32 -11.12 0.15
C VAL A 280 6.63 -10.80 0.85
N LEU A 281 7.44 -9.95 0.25
CA LEU A 281 8.59 -9.35 0.92
C LEU A 281 8.09 -8.14 1.72
N VAL A 282 8.34 -8.15 3.02
CA VAL A 282 7.88 -7.10 3.93
C VAL A 282 9.07 -6.26 4.39
N GLU A 283 9.07 -4.97 4.12
CA GLU A 283 10.08 -4.03 4.64
C GLU A 283 9.55 -3.38 5.92
N ARG A 284 10.32 -3.47 7.00
CA ARG A 284 10.01 -2.90 8.32
C ARG A 284 11.28 -2.31 8.91
N PHE A 285 11.38 -0.98 8.87
CA PHE A 285 12.54 -0.24 9.38
C PHE A 285 12.28 0.50 10.70
N GLN A 286 11.10 0.31 11.30
CA GLN A 286 10.70 0.91 12.58
C GLN A 286 9.63 0.05 13.28
N ALA A 287 9.59 0.09 14.62
CA ALA A 287 8.61 -0.64 15.42
C ALA A 287 7.19 -0.08 15.22
N GLU A 288 7.06 1.24 15.33
CA GLU A 288 5.83 1.99 15.11
C GLU A 288 5.91 2.72 13.76
N GLY A 289 4.80 2.73 13.01
CA GLY A 289 4.69 3.42 11.74
C GLY A 289 4.76 2.51 10.52
N ILE A 290 4.98 3.14 9.36
CA ILE A 290 4.78 2.57 8.03
C ILE A 290 6.01 1.76 7.59
N GLY A 291 5.75 0.63 6.96
CA GLY A 291 6.70 -0.17 6.18
C GLY A 291 6.18 -0.41 4.76
N HIS A 292 6.84 -1.30 4.02
CA HIS A 292 6.49 -1.60 2.62
C HIS A 292 6.11 -3.08 2.46
N THR A 293 5.14 -3.40 1.60
CA THR A 293 4.86 -4.80 1.25
C THR A 293 4.93 -5.01 -0.25
N LEU A 294 5.64 -6.05 -0.63
CA LEU A 294 6.10 -6.29 -1.98
C LEU A 294 5.68 -7.71 -2.38
N PRO A 295 4.44 -7.92 -2.85
CA PRO A 295 4.04 -9.22 -3.37
C PRO A 295 4.93 -9.63 -4.54
N LEU A 296 5.39 -10.88 -4.50
CA LEU A 296 6.23 -11.46 -5.53
C LEU A 296 5.39 -11.78 -6.77
N MET A 297 5.79 -11.21 -7.91
CA MET A 297 5.08 -11.32 -9.18
C MET A 297 5.70 -12.37 -10.09
N SER A 298 7.01 -12.56 -10.03
CA SER A 298 7.70 -13.64 -10.75
C SER A 298 8.86 -14.20 -9.95
N SER A 299 9.14 -15.49 -10.16
CA SER A 299 10.30 -16.20 -9.63
C SER A 299 10.77 -17.21 -10.69
N VAL A 300 11.96 -17.00 -11.23
CA VAL A 300 12.55 -17.83 -12.29
C VAL A 300 13.87 -18.38 -11.80
N THR A 301 13.98 -19.70 -11.68
CA THR A 301 15.26 -20.37 -11.42
C THR A 301 16.07 -20.48 -12.72
N LEU A 302 17.31 -20.02 -12.68
CA LEU A 302 18.27 -20.07 -13.78
C LEU A 302 19.01 -21.42 -13.81
N PRO A 303 19.64 -21.79 -14.93
CA PRO A 303 20.39 -23.05 -15.05
C PRO A 303 21.54 -23.23 -14.04
N ASP A 304 22.09 -22.13 -13.53
CA ASP A 304 23.15 -22.12 -12.52
C ASP A 304 22.62 -22.25 -11.08
N GLY A 305 21.31 -22.41 -10.91
CA GLY A 305 20.64 -22.56 -9.61
C GLY A 305 20.32 -21.23 -8.91
N ARG A 306 20.73 -20.08 -9.46
CA ARG A 306 20.29 -18.76 -8.96
C ARG A 306 18.87 -18.45 -9.42
N MET A 307 18.27 -17.41 -8.87
CA MET A 307 16.92 -16.99 -9.23
C MET A 307 16.84 -15.51 -9.63
N LYS A 308 15.92 -15.20 -10.55
CA LYS A 308 15.46 -13.84 -10.82
C LYS A 308 14.05 -13.69 -10.27
N VAL A 309 13.81 -12.62 -9.54
CA VAL A 309 12.50 -12.32 -8.95
C VAL A 309 12.05 -10.93 -9.38
N THR A 310 10.73 -10.75 -9.47
CA THR A 310 10.13 -9.42 -9.55
C THR A 310 9.05 -9.25 -8.49
N VAL A 311 8.89 -8.04 -7.99
CA VAL A 311 7.84 -7.68 -7.02
C VAL A 311 6.94 -6.58 -7.58
N ALA A 312 5.76 -6.42 -7.01
CA ALA A 312 4.95 -5.23 -7.20
C ALA A 312 5.06 -4.31 -5.99
N SER A 313 5.20 -3.00 -6.20
CA SER A 313 5.33 -1.99 -5.14
C SER A 313 4.20 -0.97 -5.19
N GLY A 314 3.54 -0.69 -4.07
CA GLY A 314 2.67 0.49 -3.92
C GLY A 314 3.46 1.75 -3.52
N SER A 315 2.79 2.78 -3.01
CA SER A 315 3.44 3.94 -2.37
C SER A 315 2.44 4.73 -1.52
N MET A 316 2.98 5.62 -0.69
CA MET A 316 2.28 6.82 -0.23
C MET A 316 2.92 8.08 -0.82
N PRO A 317 2.15 9.00 -1.44
CA PRO A 317 0.72 8.89 -1.77
C PRO A 317 0.39 7.64 -2.60
N ARG A 318 -0.86 7.16 -2.51
CA ARG A 318 -1.35 5.96 -3.22
C ARG A 318 -1.08 6.07 -4.73
N ARG A 319 -0.77 4.93 -5.34
CA ARG A 319 -0.53 4.81 -6.79
C ARG A 319 -0.85 3.42 -7.29
N GLN A 320 -0.97 3.27 -8.61
CA GLN A 320 -1.01 1.93 -9.19
C GLN A 320 0.26 1.15 -8.81
N PRO A 321 0.17 -0.15 -8.49
CA PRO A 321 1.33 -0.99 -8.21
C PRO A 321 2.36 -0.86 -9.33
N ASN A 322 3.62 -0.55 -9.02
CA ASN A 322 4.71 -0.67 -9.98
C ASN A 322 5.07 -2.14 -10.06
N TRP A 323 5.13 -2.72 -11.26
CA TRP A 323 5.80 -3.98 -11.47
C TRP A 323 7.30 -3.72 -11.64
N GLU A 324 8.03 -3.84 -10.55
CA GLU A 324 9.47 -3.56 -10.49
C GLU A 324 10.26 -4.50 -11.41
N ASP A 325 11.35 -4.00 -11.98
CA ASP A 325 12.30 -4.85 -12.71
C ASP A 325 13.09 -5.76 -11.77
N THR A 326 13.89 -6.67 -12.34
CA THR A 326 14.64 -7.66 -11.56
C THR A 326 15.70 -7.05 -10.66
N ALA A 327 16.32 -5.94 -11.07
CA ALA A 327 17.40 -5.31 -10.32
C ALA A 327 16.84 -4.55 -9.11
N SER A 328 15.80 -3.75 -9.32
CA SER A 328 15.07 -3.06 -8.26
C SER A 328 14.50 -4.05 -7.26
N SER A 329 13.88 -5.13 -7.76
CA SER A 329 13.36 -6.23 -6.93
C SER A 329 14.47 -6.87 -6.10
N ALA A 330 15.60 -7.20 -6.72
CA ALA A 330 16.73 -7.80 -6.01
C ALA A 330 17.33 -6.87 -4.95
N GLY A 331 17.29 -5.55 -5.17
CA GLY A 331 17.68 -4.55 -4.18
C GLY A 331 16.88 -4.68 -2.88
N TYR A 332 15.55 -4.79 -2.97
CA TYR A 332 14.70 -4.96 -1.79
C TYR A 332 15.05 -6.23 -0.99
N PHE A 333 15.25 -7.36 -1.67
CA PHE A 333 15.58 -8.64 -1.02
C PHE A 333 16.93 -8.66 -0.29
N LYS A 334 17.84 -7.77 -0.66
CA LYS A 334 19.18 -7.64 -0.07
C LYS A 334 19.24 -6.56 1.01
N ASN A 335 18.17 -5.80 1.20
CA ASN A 335 18.12 -4.70 2.16
C ASN A 335 17.92 -5.22 3.59
N ASP A 336 18.73 -4.74 4.52
CA ASP A 336 18.62 -5.08 5.95
C ASP A 336 17.30 -4.60 6.59
N ASN A 337 16.64 -3.58 6.02
CA ASN A 337 15.28 -3.17 6.44
C ASN A 337 14.23 -4.27 6.23
N THR A 338 14.55 -5.34 5.50
CA THR A 338 13.68 -6.51 5.33
C THR A 338 13.98 -7.60 6.37
N GLY A 339 14.29 -7.19 7.60
CA GLY A 339 14.57 -8.09 8.72
C GLY A 339 15.98 -8.65 8.74
N GLY A 340 16.96 -7.91 8.20
CA GLY A 340 18.39 -8.25 8.15
C GLY A 340 19.15 -7.92 9.42
N VAL A 341 20.45 -7.64 9.26
CA VAL A 341 21.34 -7.30 10.39
C VAL A 341 21.24 -5.81 10.75
N GLY A 342 21.60 -5.47 11.98
CA GLY A 342 21.56 -4.09 12.46
C GLY A 342 20.26 -3.75 13.19
N ASN A 343 20.08 -2.47 13.47
CA ASN A 343 18.95 -1.95 14.24
C ASN A 343 18.30 -0.78 13.48
N SER A 344 16.99 -0.65 13.66
CA SER A 344 16.24 0.56 13.32
C SER A 344 16.70 1.75 14.17
N TYR A 345 16.24 2.95 13.81
CA TYR A 345 16.63 4.19 14.48
C TYR A 345 16.26 4.23 15.97
N ASP A 346 15.18 3.55 16.35
CA ASP A 346 14.69 3.36 17.72
C ASP A 346 15.50 2.30 18.52
N GLY A 347 16.52 1.70 17.89
CA GLY A 347 17.41 0.71 18.50
C GLY A 347 16.88 -0.72 18.48
N VAL A 348 15.75 -0.99 17.80
CA VAL A 348 15.19 -2.34 17.69
C VAL A 348 15.90 -3.11 16.56
N PRO A 349 16.37 -4.36 16.78
CA PRO A 349 16.91 -5.17 15.70
C PRO A 349 15.91 -5.37 14.56
N TYR A 350 16.31 -5.17 13.30
CA TYR A 350 15.39 -5.30 12.15
C TYR A 350 14.69 -6.67 12.11
N ALA A 351 15.42 -7.74 12.46
CA ALA A 351 14.86 -9.09 12.54
C ALA A 351 13.69 -9.24 13.55
N LYS A 352 13.57 -8.35 14.55
CA LYS A 352 12.44 -8.35 15.49
C LYS A 352 11.21 -7.62 14.98
N LEU A 353 11.33 -6.85 13.90
CA LEU A 353 10.24 -6.03 13.37
C LEU A 353 9.29 -6.81 12.44
N GLY A 354 9.52 -8.12 12.27
CA GLY A 354 8.69 -8.99 11.43
C GLY A 354 8.90 -8.82 9.92
N GLY A 355 9.89 -8.05 9.49
CA GLY A 355 10.25 -7.87 8.08
C GLY A 355 10.84 -9.11 7.40
N GLY A 356 10.89 -9.09 6.07
CA GLY A 356 11.51 -10.07 5.18
C GLY A 356 10.52 -10.89 4.38
N ILE A 357 11.00 -11.92 3.68
CA ILE A 357 10.14 -12.77 2.87
C ILE A 357 9.19 -13.59 3.75
N ARG A 358 7.89 -13.48 3.47
CA ARG A 358 6.81 -14.14 4.20
C ARG A 358 5.81 -14.79 3.24
N ARG A 359 5.14 -15.82 3.72
CA ARG A 359 4.02 -16.49 3.05
C ARG A 359 2.75 -16.32 3.88
N TRP A 360 1.62 -16.22 3.20
CA TRP A 360 0.31 -16.14 3.84
C TRP A 360 0.06 -17.36 4.71
N ARG A 361 -0.43 -17.15 5.93
CA ARG A 361 -1.05 -18.25 6.67
C ARG A 361 -2.35 -18.64 6.01
N THR A 362 -2.69 -19.91 6.12
CA THR A 362 -3.89 -20.47 5.52
C THR A 362 -4.98 -20.58 6.59
N PRO A 363 -6.13 -19.92 6.41
CA PRO A 363 -7.28 -20.10 7.29
C PRO A 363 -7.81 -21.53 7.19
N ALA A 364 -7.92 -22.22 8.32
CA ALA A 364 -8.49 -23.55 8.44
C ALA A 364 -9.47 -23.63 9.62
N LEU A 365 -10.56 -24.36 9.45
CA LEU A 365 -11.53 -24.60 10.52
C LEU A 365 -11.05 -25.77 11.39
N GLN A 366 -10.78 -25.51 12.67
CA GLN A 366 -10.31 -26.50 13.64
C GLN A 366 -11.13 -26.38 14.93
N ASN A 367 -11.77 -27.48 15.34
CA ASN A 367 -12.53 -27.53 16.60
C ASN A 367 -13.56 -26.38 16.76
N GLY A 368 -14.24 -26.02 15.66
CA GLY A 368 -15.24 -24.93 15.66
C GLY A 368 -14.66 -23.51 15.68
N ARG A 369 -13.34 -23.35 15.49
CA ARG A 369 -12.67 -22.05 15.39
C ARG A 369 -11.87 -21.95 14.10
N TRP A 370 -11.83 -20.76 13.52
CA TRP A 370 -10.88 -20.47 12.46
C TRP A 370 -9.46 -20.34 13.04
N ALA A 371 -8.46 -20.81 12.31
CA ALA A 371 -7.06 -20.73 12.68
C ALA A 371 -6.21 -20.43 11.44
N ASN A 372 -5.32 -19.44 11.54
CA ASN A 372 -4.34 -19.12 10.52
C ASN A 372 -3.13 -20.05 10.74
N ILE A 373 -3.05 -21.10 9.92
CA ILE A 373 -2.04 -22.16 10.09
C ILE A 373 -0.89 -22.00 9.10
N VAL A 374 0.26 -22.57 9.45
CA VAL A 374 1.28 -22.95 8.47
C VAL A 374 0.82 -24.23 7.78
N PRO A 375 0.60 -24.24 6.45
CA PRO A 375 0.23 -25.44 5.71
C PRO A 375 1.20 -26.58 5.95
N GLY A 376 0.70 -27.82 5.93
CA GLY A 376 1.54 -29.00 6.16
C GLY A 376 2.73 -29.10 5.20
N GLU A 377 2.54 -28.69 3.95
CA GLU A 377 3.57 -28.66 2.89
C GLU A 377 4.64 -27.59 3.09
N ASP A 378 4.34 -26.52 3.84
CA ASP A 378 5.26 -25.41 4.08
C ASP A 378 6.04 -25.55 5.41
N ARG A 379 5.74 -26.57 6.22
CA ARG A 379 6.38 -26.76 7.54
C ARG A 379 7.89 -26.96 7.47
N SER A 380 8.40 -27.53 6.38
CA SER A 380 9.84 -27.76 6.20
C SER A 380 10.62 -26.49 5.85
N VAL A 381 9.95 -25.47 5.34
CA VAL A 381 10.56 -24.20 4.90
C VAL A 381 10.23 -23.04 5.85
N TYR A 382 9.38 -23.31 6.85
CA TYR A 382 8.95 -22.37 7.86
C TYR A 382 10.09 -21.95 8.79
N ILE A 383 10.20 -20.65 9.05
CA ILE A 383 11.06 -20.06 10.08
C ILE A 383 10.16 -19.44 11.14
N SER A 384 10.32 -19.84 12.41
CA SER A 384 9.56 -19.24 13.50
C SER A 384 9.98 -17.77 13.74
N ASP A 385 9.04 -16.95 14.20
CA ASP A 385 9.24 -15.52 14.46
C ASP A 385 10.29 -15.29 15.57
N ASP A 386 10.56 -16.28 16.42
CA ASP A 386 11.60 -16.22 17.46
C ASP A 386 13.01 -16.57 16.96
N ASN A 387 13.13 -17.13 15.74
CA ASN A 387 14.40 -17.51 15.14
C ASN A 387 15.06 -16.32 14.43
N LEU A 388 15.40 -15.31 15.23
CA LEU A 388 15.96 -14.04 14.77
C LEU A 388 17.26 -14.23 13.98
N SER A 389 18.05 -15.25 14.29
CA SER A 389 19.30 -15.55 13.56
C SER A 389 19.03 -16.04 12.14
N ALA A 390 18.02 -16.88 11.93
CA ALA A 390 17.66 -17.32 10.60
C ALA A 390 17.04 -16.16 9.81
N ILE A 391 16.19 -15.35 10.46
CA ILE A 391 15.55 -14.16 9.89
C ILE A 391 16.61 -13.15 9.40
N SER A 392 17.58 -12.79 10.26
CA SER A 392 18.62 -11.79 9.97
C SER A 392 19.62 -12.23 8.91
N ALA A 393 19.79 -13.54 8.69
CA ALA A 393 20.72 -14.06 7.68
C ALA A 393 20.17 -13.98 6.24
N ARG A 394 18.87 -13.71 6.05
CA ARG A 394 18.21 -13.82 4.75
C ARG A 394 18.72 -12.84 3.71
N PRO A 395 18.93 -11.54 3.99
CA PRO A 395 19.46 -10.62 2.98
C PRO A 395 20.81 -11.08 2.40
N ALA A 396 21.73 -11.53 3.27
CA ALA A 396 23.00 -12.10 2.85
C ALA A 396 22.83 -13.39 2.01
N ARG A 397 21.83 -14.22 2.34
CA ARG A 397 21.51 -15.40 1.53
C ARG A 397 20.91 -15.02 0.17
N PHE A 398 20.07 -14.00 0.09
CA PHE A 398 19.55 -13.48 -1.17
C PHE A 398 20.64 -12.87 -2.05
N THR A 399 21.69 -12.28 -1.48
CA THR A 399 22.88 -11.87 -2.25
C THR A 399 23.52 -13.05 -3.00
N GLN A 400 23.47 -14.26 -2.45
CA GLN A 400 24.00 -15.47 -3.10
C GLN A 400 23.00 -16.10 -4.08
N LEU A 401 21.71 -16.08 -3.74
CA LEU A 401 20.66 -16.73 -4.52
C LEU A 401 20.20 -15.92 -5.71
N LEU A 402 20.18 -14.59 -5.60
CA LEU A 402 19.69 -13.74 -6.68
C LEU A 402 20.75 -13.57 -7.76
N ALA A 403 20.36 -13.77 -9.01
CA ALA A 403 21.22 -13.50 -10.14
C ALA A 403 21.59 -12.01 -10.16
N GLU A 404 22.86 -11.71 -10.36
CA GLU A 404 23.28 -10.35 -10.65
C GLU A 404 22.75 -9.95 -12.02
N ASP A 405 22.16 -8.76 -12.09
CA ASP A 405 21.81 -8.17 -13.37
C ASP A 405 23.06 -7.63 -14.07
N THR A 406 23.00 -7.48 -15.40
CA THR A 406 24.10 -6.87 -16.13
C THR A 406 24.31 -5.44 -15.61
N PRO A 407 25.53 -4.89 -15.66
CA PRO A 407 25.76 -3.51 -15.24
C PRO A 407 24.81 -2.50 -15.91
N GLU A 408 24.40 -2.73 -17.16
CA GLU A 408 23.40 -1.92 -17.87
C GLU A 408 22.01 -2.03 -17.25
N ALA A 409 21.55 -3.24 -16.94
CA ALA A 409 20.25 -3.44 -16.29
C ALA A 409 20.23 -2.85 -14.86
N ALA A 410 21.33 -2.96 -14.13
CA ALA A 410 21.49 -2.32 -12.82
C ALA A 410 21.46 -0.78 -12.93
N ARG A 411 22.11 -0.21 -13.95
CA ARG A 411 22.04 1.23 -14.25
C ARG A 411 20.60 1.65 -14.55
N ASP A 412 19.90 0.93 -15.42
CA ASP A 412 18.55 1.29 -15.86
C ASP A 412 17.54 1.22 -14.69
N ALA A 413 17.68 0.23 -13.81
CA ALA A 413 16.90 0.11 -12.57
C ALA A 413 17.18 1.25 -11.57
N ALA A 414 18.45 1.61 -11.40
CA ALA A 414 18.84 2.75 -10.57
C ALA A 414 18.25 4.06 -11.11
N LEU A 415 18.28 4.27 -12.44
CA LEU A 415 17.65 5.41 -13.09
C LEU A 415 16.12 5.42 -12.95
N ALA A 416 15.47 4.26 -13.03
CA ALA A 416 14.03 4.12 -12.81
C ALA A 416 13.65 4.49 -11.36
N THR A 417 14.45 4.03 -10.38
CA THR A 417 14.30 4.39 -8.95
C THR A 417 14.43 5.91 -8.75
N ILE A 418 15.45 6.53 -9.35
CA ILE A 418 15.67 7.98 -9.29
C ILE A 418 14.47 8.74 -9.89
N GLU A 419 13.95 8.33 -11.04
CA GLU A 419 12.82 9.05 -11.67
C GLU A 419 11.49 8.83 -10.95
N SER A 420 11.26 7.64 -10.38
CA SER A 420 10.13 7.41 -9.47
C SER A 420 10.19 8.35 -8.27
N ALA A 421 11.36 8.48 -7.64
CA ALA A 421 11.54 9.39 -6.51
C ALA A 421 11.38 10.87 -6.90
N ARG A 422 11.88 11.28 -8.07
CA ARG A 422 11.65 12.63 -8.61
C ARG A 422 10.17 12.92 -8.82
N THR A 423 9.42 11.96 -9.37
CA THR A 423 7.98 12.10 -9.59
C THR A 423 7.26 12.31 -8.24
N SER A 424 7.58 11.52 -7.22
CA SER A 424 7.07 11.72 -5.86
C SER A 424 7.43 13.10 -5.30
N LEU A 425 8.64 13.61 -5.53
CA LEU A 425 9.06 14.93 -5.06
C LEU A 425 8.41 16.09 -5.83
N ARG A 426 8.07 15.90 -7.11
CA ARG A 426 7.27 16.86 -7.88
C ARG A 426 5.83 16.92 -7.41
N GLU A 427 5.31 15.87 -6.76
CA GLU A 427 3.98 15.87 -6.15
C GLU A 427 4.01 16.36 -4.69
N ARG A 428 5.01 15.90 -3.91
CA ARG A 428 5.18 16.12 -2.47
C ARG A 428 6.64 16.48 -2.16
N PRO A 429 7.05 17.74 -2.35
CA PRO A 429 8.47 18.15 -2.27
C PRO A 429 9.08 18.03 -0.87
N ALA A 430 8.26 17.90 0.17
CA ALA A 430 8.71 17.71 1.55
C ALA A 430 9.07 16.26 1.92
N SER A 431 8.72 15.27 1.09
CA SER A 431 8.90 13.85 1.41
C SER A 431 10.37 13.46 1.59
N CYS A 432 10.80 13.22 2.83
CA CYS A 432 12.17 12.80 3.11
C CYS A 432 12.45 11.34 2.73
N SER A 433 11.42 10.48 2.71
CA SER A 433 11.53 9.12 2.18
C SER A 433 11.85 9.15 0.68
N ALA A 434 11.17 10.00 -0.10
CA ALA A 434 11.47 10.15 -1.53
C ALA A 434 12.86 10.73 -1.77
N ARG A 435 13.31 11.70 -0.95
CA ARG A 435 14.69 12.23 -1.04
C ARG A 435 15.74 11.15 -0.76
N THR A 436 15.54 10.38 0.30
CA THR A 436 16.43 9.27 0.70
C THR A 436 16.50 8.21 -0.41
N LYS A 437 15.33 7.77 -0.91
CA LYS A 437 15.22 6.79 -1.99
C LYS A 437 15.93 7.25 -3.27
N ARG A 438 15.87 8.56 -3.58
CA ARG A 438 16.61 9.12 -4.72
C ARG A 438 18.13 8.98 -4.53
N GLU A 439 18.65 9.33 -3.36
CA GLU A 439 20.10 9.24 -3.10
C GLU A 439 20.58 7.78 -3.02
N GLU A 440 19.78 6.86 -2.51
CA GLU A 440 20.03 5.42 -2.62
C GLU A 440 20.06 4.95 -4.08
N GLY A 441 19.15 5.45 -4.90
CA GLY A 441 19.18 5.24 -6.35
C GLY A 441 20.46 5.76 -7.01
N PHE A 442 20.98 6.92 -6.59
CA PHE A 442 22.26 7.43 -7.09
C PHE A 442 23.46 6.58 -6.63
N LEU A 443 23.47 6.09 -5.39
CA LEU A 443 24.51 5.17 -4.93
C LEU A 443 24.53 3.89 -5.78
N ALA A 444 23.35 3.30 -6.01
CA ALA A 444 23.21 2.13 -6.89
C ALA A 444 23.63 2.44 -8.33
N LEU A 445 23.31 3.64 -8.83
CA LEU A 445 23.73 4.09 -10.16
C LEU A 445 25.25 4.16 -10.25
N TYR A 446 25.93 4.74 -9.26
CA TYR A 446 27.39 4.84 -9.25
C TYR A 446 28.05 3.45 -9.27
N ASP A 447 27.56 2.51 -8.47
CA ASP A 447 28.08 1.14 -8.45
C ASP A 447 27.87 0.42 -9.80
N ALA A 448 26.74 0.69 -10.47
CA ALA A 448 26.44 0.09 -11.77
C ALA A 448 27.30 0.68 -12.89
N VAL A 449 27.45 2.00 -12.93
CA VAL A 449 28.17 2.70 -14.01
C VAL A 449 29.69 2.64 -13.86
N ASP A 450 30.22 2.45 -12.64
CA ASP A 450 31.64 2.17 -12.42
C ASP A 450 32.08 0.88 -13.13
N LYS A 451 31.24 -0.17 -13.07
CA LYS A 451 31.43 -1.43 -13.83
C LYS A 451 31.33 -1.23 -15.35
N LEU A 452 30.73 -0.13 -15.80
CA LEU A 452 30.67 0.30 -17.20
C LEU A 452 31.79 1.30 -17.57
N GLY A 453 32.70 1.60 -16.64
CA GLY A 453 33.83 2.51 -16.86
C GLY A 453 33.49 4.01 -16.78
N MET A 454 32.35 4.38 -16.20
CA MET A 454 31.94 5.77 -16.01
C MET A 454 32.22 6.22 -14.58
N SER A 455 32.87 7.39 -14.42
CA SER A 455 33.14 7.93 -13.08
C SER A 455 31.87 8.51 -12.45
N LYS A 456 31.85 8.59 -11.10
CA LYS A 456 30.77 9.28 -10.36
C LYS A 456 30.52 10.71 -10.87
N SER A 457 31.59 11.46 -11.17
CA SER A 457 31.50 12.83 -11.68
C SER A 457 30.79 12.88 -13.03
N ASP A 458 31.08 11.93 -13.93
CA ASP A 458 30.45 11.88 -15.24
C ASP A 458 28.99 11.43 -15.13
N ALA A 459 28.70 10.49 -14.23
CA ALA A 459 27.34 10.08 -13.92
C ALA A 459 26.52 11.25 -13.36
N ASP A 460 27.08 12.04 -12.44
CA ASP A 460 26.42 13.24 -11.91
C ASP A 460 26.18 14.29 -13.01
N ALA A 461 27.17 14.53 -13.88
CA ALA A 461 27.01 15.45 -15.00
C ALA A 461 25.95 15.00 -16.00
N GLN A 462 25.83 13.69 -16.24
CA GLN A 462 24.90 13.12 -17.21
C GLN A 462 23.48 12.98 -16.65
N TYR A 463 23.33 12.56 -15.39
CA TYR A 463 22.06 12.10 -14.85
C TYR A 463 21.46 13.00 -13.76
N ARG A 464 22.26 13.80 -13.02
CA ARG A 464 21.69 14.70 -11.98
C ARG A 464 21.09 15.96 -12.59
N LYS A 465 19.81 16.17 -12.32
CA LYS A 465 19.03 17.34 -12.70
C LYS A 465 19.11 18.43 -11.63
N LEU A 466 18.63 19.64 -11.93
CA LEU A 466 18.52 20.74 -10.96
C LEU A 466 17.68 20.33 -9.74
N GLU A 467 16.56 19.65 -9.98
CA GLU A 467 15.65 19.19 -8.93
C GLU A 467 16.31 18.26 -7.89
N ASP A 468 17.34 17.50 -8.27
CA ASP A 468 18.03 16.60 -7.35
C ASP A 468 18.85 17.38 -6.31
N ARG A 469 19.28 18.59 -6.67
CA ARG A 469 20.04 19.50 -5.80
C ARG A 469 19.10 20.30 -4.91
N VAL A 470 18.03 20.81 -5.52
CA VAL A 470 16.99 21.59 -4.82
C VAL A 470 16.27 20.75 -3.79
N PHE A 471 15.92 19.51 -4.12
CA PHE A 471 15.33 18.57 -3.18
C PHE A 471 16.40 17.68 -2.53
N GLY A 472 17.56 18.23 -2.15
CA GLY A 472 18.66 17.51 -1.48
C GLY A 472 18.18 16.75 -0.24
N GLU A 473 18.78 15.58 0.03
CA GLU A 473 18.42 14.74 1.17
C GLU A 473 18.54 15.46 2.52
N LEU A 474 17.51 15.29 3.35
CA LEU A 474 17.42 15.86 4.70
C LEU A 474 17.51 14.74 5.73
N GLU A 475 18.13 15.02 6.87
CA GLU A 475 18.16 14.10 8.01
C GLU A 475 16.78 14.11 8.68
N TYR A 476 16.05 12.97 8.63
CA TYR A 476 14.66 12.87 9.05
C TYR A 476 14.41 13.41 10.47
N ASN A 477 15.17 12.92 11.44
CA ASN A 477 15.04 13.29 12.86
C ASN A 477 15.54 14.71 13.20
N LYS A 478 16.07 15.45 12.23
CA LYS A 478 16.57 16.82 12.41
C LYS A 478 15.96 17.81 11.43
N SER A 479 14.87 17.44 10.77
CA SER A 479 14.28 18.26 9.70
C SER A 479 12.77 18.26 9.75
N LYS A 480 12.16 19.39 10.12
CA LYS A 480 10.70 19.51 10.21
C LYS A 480 10.00 19.56 8.87
N THR A 481 10.73 19.84 7.78
CA THR A 481 10.21 19.63 6.43
C THR A 481 9.74 18.19 6.24
N CYS A 482 10.38 17.21 6.88
CA CYS A 482 10.01 15.81 6.70
C CYS A 482 8.60 15.46 7.19
N CYS A 483 8.02 16.26 8.10
CA CYS A 483 6.68 16.06 8.66
C CYS A 483 5.57 16.73 7.85
N TRP A 484 5.90 17.37 6.73
CA TRP A 484 4.98 18.23 5.98
C TRP A 484 4.32 17.50 4.80
N ASN A 485 3.43 16.55 5.13
CA ASN A 485 2.75 15.66 4.18
C ASN A 485 1.72 16.37 3.28
N SER A 486 1.29 17.59 3.61
CA SER A 486 0.28 18.38 2.91
C SER A 486 0.82 19.25 1.77
N THR A 487 2.15 19.24 1.54
CA THR A 487 2.80 19.90 0.39
C THR A 487 2.20 19.44 -0.95
N THR A 488 2.28 20.25 -1.99
CA THR A 488 1.60 19.98 -3.28
C THR A 488 2.53 20.11 -4.48
N SER A 489 2.05 19.64 -5.63
CA SER A 489 2.77 19.82 -6.89
C SER A 489 2.94 21.29 -7.29
N ALA A 490 1.98 22.14 -6.95
CA ALA A 490 2.10 23.58 -7.15
C ALA A 490 3.25 24.18 -6.31
N MET A 491 3.45 23.70 -5.08
CA MET A 491 4.59 24.10 -4.26
C MET A 491 5.91 23.59 -4.82
N ALA A 492 5.97 22.35 -5.32
CA ALA A 492 7.15 21.83 -5.98
C ALA A 492 7.53 22.70 -7.19
N GLN A 493 6.55 23.11 -8.00
CA GLN A 493 6.78 24.01 -9.13
C GLN A 493 7.32 25.38 -8.67
N ILE A 494 6.75 25.99 -7.62
CA ILE A 494 7.25 27.25 -7.05
C ILE A 494 8.72 27.13 -6.63
N VAL A 495 9.07 26.02 -5.97
CA VAL A 495 10.44 25.75 -5.50
C VAL A 495 11.41 25.58 -6.69
N LEU A 496 11.01 24.84 -7.72
CA LEU A 496 11.83 24.63 -8.92
C LEU A 496 11.95 25.90 -9.78
N ASP A 497 10.88 26.68 -9.90
CA ASP A 497 10.90 28.00 -10.57
C ASP A 497 11.91 28.93 -9.89
N TYR A 498 11.88 29.01 -8.56
CA TYR A 498 12.85 29.78 -7.79
C TYR A 498 14.30 29.32 -8.06
N ALA A 499 14.54 28.02 -8.06
CA ALA A 499 15.87 27.47 -8.31
C ALA A 499 16.35 27.76 -9.74
N GLN A 500 15.46 27.74 -10.73
CA GLN A 500 15.77 28.08 -12.11
C GLN A 500 16.14 29.57 -12.24
N ASP A 501 15.41 30.45 -11.56
CA ASP A 501 15.72 31.88 -11.49
C ASP A 501 17.06 32.12 -10.78
N GLU A 502 17.33 31.41 -9.68
CA GLU A 502 18.60 31.47 -8.97
C GLU A 502 19.76 31.03 -9.88
N GLN A 503 19.60 29.92 -10.60
CA GLN A 503 20.61 29.42 -11.53
C GLN A 503 20.88 30.43 -12.66
N THR A 504 19.82 30.96 -13.28
CA THR A 504 19.93 31.96 -14.35
C THR A 504 20.65 33.22 -13.87
N LYS A 505 20.36 33.66 -12.64
CA LYS A 505 21.04 34.79 -12.02
C LYS A 505 22.53 34.50 -11.76
N ASN A 506 22.85 33.33 -11.25
CA ASN A 506 24.24 32.91 -10.99
C ASN A 506 25.04 32.86 -12.31
N GLU A 507 24.48 32.27 -13.36
CA GLU A 507 25.08 32.22 -14.69
C GLU A 507 25.31 33.62 -15.29
N SER A 508 24.31 34.51 -15.21
CA SER A 508 24.44 35.90 -15.72
C SER A 508 25.46 36.76 -14.95
N THR A 509 25.77 36.39 -13.71
CA THR A 509 26.79 37.07 -12.88
C THR A 509 28.15 36.39 -12.92
N GLY A 510 28.28 35.27 -13.65
CA GLY A 510 29.52 34.49 -13.74
C GLY A 510 29.94 33.86 -12.41
N VAL A 511 29.01 33.71 -11.47
CA VAL A 511 29.27 33.11 -10.16
C VAL A 511 28.76 31.69 -10.18
N CYS A 512 29.61 30.73 -9.82
CA CYS A 512 29.15 29.38 -9.55
C CYS A 512 28.71 29.29 -8.08
N LYS A 513 27.39 29.22 -7.86
CA LYS A 513 26.78 29.04 -6.53
C LYS A 513 25.78 27.90 -6.59
N GLU A 514 25.83 27.04 -5.58
CA GLU A 514 24.90 25.92 -5.44
C GLU A 514 23.44 26.38 -5.32
N PRO A 515 22.48 25.65 -5.92
CA PRO A 515 21.06 25.92 -5.75
C PRO A 515 20.65 25.82 -4.29
N THR A 516 19.72 26.68 -3.88
CA THR A 516 19.17 26.67 -2.54
C THR A 516 18.30 25.42 -2.33
N VAL A 517 18.68 24.59 -1.36
CA VAL A 517 17.92 23.40 -0.97
C VAL A 517 16.57 23.79 -0.36
N PHE A 518 15.49 23.15 -0.80
CA PHE A 518 14.17 23.27 -0.17
C PHE A 518 14.15 22.59 1.19
N ARG A 519 14.18 23.42 2.23
CA ARG A 519 14.23 23.04 3.65
C ARG A 519 13.87 24.24 4.53
N SER A 520 13.53 24.00 5.79
CA SER A 520 13.37 25.08 6.76
C SER A 520 14.71 25.77 7.05
N SER A 521 14.74 27.10 7.05
CA SER A 521 15.94 27.89 7.35
C SER A 521 15.59 29.19 8.10
N ASN A 522 16.59 29.83 8.71
CA ASN A 522 16.47 31.14 9.36
C ASN A 522 15.34 31.24 10.41
N GLY A 523 15.36 30.38 11.43
CA GLY A 523 14.40 30.45 12.54
C GLY A 523 13.13 29.62 12.31
N GLY A 524 13.21 28.62 11.44
CA GLY A 524 12.14 27.66 11.19
C GLY A 524 11.20 28.04 10.04
N ASN A 525 11.53 29.02 9.19
CA ASN A 525 10.59 29.53 8.22
C ASN A 525 10.83 29.00 6.79
N TYR A 526 9.78 29.11 5.98
CA TYR A 526 9.80 28.87 4.52
C TYR A 526 9.58 30.17 3.74
N ASP A 527 9.92 31.31 4.37
CA ASP A 527 9.61 32.66 3.88
C ASP A 527 10.19 32.91 2.50
N LEU A 528 11.36 32.32 2.18
CA LEU A 528 11.98 32.45 0.87
C LEU A 528 11.02 32.07 -0.28
N TRP A 529 10.45 30.87 -0.21
CA TRP A 529 9.54 30.37 -1.24
C TRP A 529 8.16 31.00 -1.12
N LYS A 530 7.69 31.29 0.09
CA LYS A 530 6.43 32.01 0.31
C LYS A 530 6.44 33.41 -0.31
N THR A 531 7.53 34.16 -0.12
CA THR A 531 7.74 35.47 -0.75
C THR A 531 7.90 35.35 -2.25
N TYR A 532 8.65 34.37 -2.75
CA TYR A 532 8.77 34.12 -4.19
C TYR A 532 7.41 33.82 -4.83
N ALA A 533 6.60 32.94 -4.21
CA ALA A 533 5.24 32.64 -4.65
C ALA A 533 4.38 33.90 -4.70
N ALA A 534 4.42 34.74 -3.65
CA ALA A 534 3.67 35.98 -3.60
C ALA A 534 4.08 36.97 -4.69
N ASN A 535 5.39 37.15 -4.91
CA ASN A 535 5.91 38.05 -5.94
C ASN A 535 5.56 37.61 -7.36
N ASN A 536 5.31 36.31 -7.57
CA ASN A 536 4.95 35.74 -8.87
C ASN A 536 3.44 35.43 -8.99
N GLY A 537 2.60 35.99 -8.11
CA GLY A 537 1.15 35.82 -8.19
C GLY A 537 0.64 34.40 -7.87
N LYS A 538 1.48 33.56 -7.26
CA LYS A 538 1.18 32.17 -6.84
C LYS A 538 0.96 32.03 -5.34
N ARG A 539 0.63 33.12 -4.62
CA ARG A 539 0.48 33.12 -3.15
C ARG A 539 -0.48 32.04 -2.66
N ASP A 540 -1.62 31.90 -3.32
CA ASP A 540 -2.69 30.97 -2.90
C ASP A 540 -2.33 29.49 -3.18
N GLN A 541 -1.29 29.24 -3.95
CA GLN A 541 -0.75 27.90 -4.21
C GLN A 541 0.27 27.46 -3.15
N TRP A 542 0.79 28.40 -2.36
CA TRP A 542 1.69 28.12 -1.25
C TRP A 542 0.90 27.79 0.01
N LYS A 543 1.07 26.58 0.53
CA LYS A 543 0.54 26.22 1.84
C LYS A 543 1.56 26.58 2.91
N ASP A 544 1.08 26.98 4.09
CA ASP A 544 1.95 27.15 5.25
C ASP A 544 2.28 25.79 5.89
N TRP A 545 3.42 25.72 6.57
CA TRP A 545 3.85 24.49 7.22
C TRP A 545 2.85 24.05 8.29
N SER A 546 2.58 22.75 8.30
CA SER A 546 1.74 22.08 9.29
C SER A 546 2.44 20.81 9.79
N GLU A 547 2.17 20.47 11.04
CA GLU A 547 2.54 19.18 11.64
C GLU A 547 1.50 18.15 11.17
N ASP A 548 1.71 17.58 9.98
CA ASP A 548 0.77 16.62 9.38
C ASP A 548 0.92 15.21 9.96
N GLU A 549 2.00 14.95 10.67
CA GLU A 549 2.29 13.77 11.48
C GLU A 549 2.97 14.21 12.79
N PRO A 550 2.91 13.42 13.88
CA PRO A 550 3.66 13.71 15.11
C PRO A 550 5.14 13.99 14.81
N CYS A 551 5.59 15.22 15.10
CA CYS A 551 6.87 15.73 14.62
C CYS A 551 7.72 16.21 15.79
N GLU A 552 8.62 15.37 16.30
CA GLU A 552 9.53 15.73 17.40
C GLU A 552 10.41 16.93 17.04
N GLN A 553 10.76 17.02 15.75
CA GLN A 553 11.58 18.05 15.16
C GLN A 553 10.82 19.35 14.85
N ARG A 554 9.54 19.51 15.22
CA ARG A 554 8.74 20.74 14.97
C ARG A 554 9.40 22.04 15.44
N GLY A 555 10.18 21.96 16.52
CA GLY A 555 10.87 23.11 17.13
C GLY A 555 12.23 23.45 16.50
N VAL A 556 12.70 22.64 15.54
CA VAL A 556 13.97 22.85 14.87
C VAL A 556 13.95 24.16 14.08
N GLN A 557 14.99 24.96 14.26
CA GLN A 557 15.15 26.28 13.64
C GLN A 557 15.70 26.19 12.21
N GLU A 558 16.39 25.11 11.90
CA GLU A 558 17.00 24.88 10.60
C GLU A 558 17.12 23.38 10.34
N ASP A 559 16.60 22.95 9.20
CA ASP A 559 16.64 21.54 8.80
C ASP A 559 18.06 21.13 8.42
N THR A 560 18.42 19.88 8.70
CA THR A 560 19.77 19.37 8.42
C THR A 560 19.82 18.67 7.08
N VAL A 561 20.66 19.16 6.16
CA VAL A 561 20.97 18.46 4.90
C VAL A 561 22.00 17.38 5.19
N THR A 562 21.79 16.16 4.69
CA THR A 562 22.75 15.07 4.86
C THR A 562 23.98 15.26 3.97
N ALA A 563 25.05 14.49 4.22
CA ALA A 563 26.21 14.48 3.33
C ALA A 563 25.87 14.04 1.90
N ARG A 564 24.86 13.17 1.70
CA ARG A 564 24.41 12.76 0.35
C ARG A 564 23.55 13.84 -0.30
N GLY A 565 22.83 14.63 0.50
CA GLY A 565 22.03 15.77 0.03
C GLY A 565 22.86 16.97 -0.42
N ILE A 566 24.14 17.04 -0.04
CA ILE A 566 25.08 18.06 -0.52
C ILE A 566 25.65 17.60 -1.86
N VAL A 567 25.02 18.04 -2.93
CA VAL A 567 25.37 17.67 -4.31
C VAL A 567 25.94 18.90 -5.01
N LEU A 568 27.25 18.91 -5.25
CA LEU A 568 27.91 20.03 -5.89
C LEU A 568 27.56 20.11 -7.38
N MET A 569 27.08 21.27 -7.81
CA MET A 569 26.95 21.66 -9.20
C MET A 569 28.21 22.41 -9.69
N CYS A 570 28.90 23.06 -8.76
CA CYS A 570 30.08 23.87 -9.02
C CYS A 570 31.36 23.07 -8.82
N LYS A 571 32.30 23.20 -9.78
CA LYS A 571 33.64 22.60 -9.71
C LYS A 571 34.70 23.67 -9.54
#